data_AF-T0RG62-F1
#
_entry.id   AF-T0RG62-F1
#
_cell.length_a   1.000
_cell.length_b   1.000
_cell.length_c   1.000
_cell.angle_alpha   90.00
_cell.angle_beta   90.00
_cell.angle_gamma   90.00
#
_symmetry.space_group_name_H-M   'P 1'
#
loop_
_entity.id
_entity.type
_entity.pdbx_description
1 polymer ?
#
loop_
_entity_poly.entity_id
_entity_poly.type
_entity_poly.pdbx_seq_one_letter_code
_entity_poly.pdbx_strand_id
1 'polypeptide(L)'
;MMALQFKGENMAKCRFCNREITWMKDGRKNVPVESDGTTHKCDEMVNSRKSYRKVEVNEIDPELLKQYEQAINDKAAKHPPKKKSF
;
A
#
# COMPACT_ATOMS: atom_id res chain seq x y z
N MET A 1 -3.22 5.21 -40.99
CA MET A 1 -3.26 5.91 -39.69
C MET A 1 -4.46 5.38 -38.92
N MET A 2 -4.25 4.45 -37.99
CA MET A 2 -5.33 3.86 -37.19
C MET A 2 -5.67 4.81 -36.04
N ALA A 3 -6.92 5.26 -36.03
CA ALA A 3 -7.51 6.00 -34.93
C ALA A 3 -7.42 5.16 -33.63
N LEU A 4 -6.71 5.69 -32.64
CA LEU A 4 -6.68 5.19 -31.27
C LEU A 4 -8.08 5.35 -30.68
N GLN A 5 -8.86 4.26 -30.72
CA GLN A 5 -10.12 4.14 -29.99
C GLN A 5 -9.83 4.08 -28.48
N PHE A 6 -9.88 5.23 -27.82
CA PHE A 6 -10.01 5.33 -26.36
C PHE A 6 -11.42 4.84 -25.94
N LYS A 7 -11.65 3.52 -25.98
CA LYS A 7 -12.82 2.90 -25.34
C LYS A 7 -12.42 2.47 -23.92
N GLY A 8 -12.98 3.13 -22.92
CA GLY A 8 -12.78 2.75 -21.53
C GLY A 8 -13.31 3.78 -20.57
N GLU A 9 -14.63 4.02 -20.59
CA GLU A 9 -15.33 4.59 -19.45
C GLU A 9 -15.19 3.58 -18.29
N ASN A 10 -14.16 3.75 -17.46
CA ASN A 10 -13.90 2.90 -16.30
C ASN A 10 -14.88 3.28 -15.18
N MET A 11 -16.14 2.92 -15.36
CA MET A 11 -17.14 2.87 -14.30
C MET A 11 -16.74 1.74 -13.35
N ALA A 12 -16.12 2.09 -12.23
CA ALA A 12 -15.76 1.14 -11.19
C ALA A 12 -16.66 1.35 -9.97
N LYS A 13 -16.76 0.34 -9.11
CA LYS A 13 -17.43 0.47 -7.81
C LYS A 13 -16.36 0.59 -6.73
N CYS A 14 -16.54 1.49 -5.79
CA CYS A 14 -15.67 1.57 -4.63
C CYS A 14 -15.78 0.26 -3.84
N ARG A 15 -14.64 -0.39 -3.55
CA ARG A 15 -14.61 -1.70 -2.87
C ARG A 15 -15.22 -1.70 -1.47
N PHE A 16 -15.28 -0.54 -0.83
CA PHE A 16 -15.74 -0.40 0.54
C PHE A 16 -17.21 0.03 0.55
N CYS A 17 -17.53 1.24 0.06
CA CYS A 17 -18.89 1.77 0.11
C CYS A 17 -19.79 1.39 -1.08
N ASN A 18 -19.31 0.59 -2.03
CA ASN A 18 -20.02 0.15 -3.25
C ASN A 18 -20.61 1.27 -4.12
N ARG A 19 -20.29 2.54 -3.84
CA ARG A 19 -20.65 3.68 -4.67
C ARG A 19 -19.98 3.60 -6.03
N GLU A 20 -20.67 4.10 -7.04
CA GLU A 20 -20.14 4.21 -8.39
C GLU A 20 -19.09 5.31 -8.44
N ILE A 21 -17.91 4.96 -8.93
CA ILE A 21 -16.76 5.84 -9.08
C ILE A 21 -16.29 5.80 -10.53
N THR A 22 -15.88 6.95 -11.01
CA THR A 22 -15.22 7.09 -12.31
C THR A 22 -13.76 7.40 -12.08
N TRP A 23 -12.90 6.73 -12.83
CA TRP A 23 -11.47 6.96 -12.76
C TRP A 23 -11.07 8.02 -13.79
N MET A 24 -10.79 9.24 -13.32
CA MET A 24 -10.32 10.32 -14.17
C MET A 24 -8.78 10.42 -14.11
N LYS A 25 -8.16 10.51 -15.29
CA LYS A 25 -6.73 10.80 -15.41
C LYS A 25 -6.50 12.29 -15.19
N ASP A 26 -6.14 12.67 -13.97
CA ASP A 26 -5.69 14.02 -13.66
C ASP A 26 -4.16 14.05 -13.68
N GLY A 27 -3.60 14.43 -14.84
CA GLY A 27 -2.16 14.42 -15.11
C GLY A 27 -1.54 13.01 -15.07
N ARG A 28 -0.58 12.79 -14.15
CA ARG A 28 0.14 11.51 -14.00
C ARG A 28 -0.54 10.51 -13.05
N LYS A 29 -1.60 10.92 -12.35
CA LYS A 29 -2.28 10.09 -11.35
C LYS A 29 -3.73 9.88 -11.76
N ASN A 30 -4.25 8.70 -11.44
CA ASN A 30 -5.66 8.39 -11.64
C ASN A 30 -6.40 8.72 -10.34
N VAL A 31 -7.38 9.61 -10.40
CA VAL A 31 -8.14 10.07 -9.23
C VAL A 31 -9.55 9.53 -9.34
N PRO A 32 -10.09 8.86 -8.30
CA PRO A 32 -11.47 8.42 -8.30
C PRO A 32 -12.40 9.60 -8.04
N VAL A 33 -13.46 9.72 -8.83
CA VAL A 33 -14.42 10.82 -8.81
C VAL A 33 -15.84 10.26 -8.78
N GLU A 34 -16.73 10.85 -7.98
CA GLU A 34 -18.16 10.52 -7.93
C GLU A 34 -18.92 11.09 -9.15
N SER A 35 -20.20 10.74 -9.31
CA SER A 35 -21.06 11.29 -10.38
C SER A 35 -21.11 12.81 -10.41
N ASP A 36 -20.93 13.44 -9.25
CA ASP A 36 -21.03 14.89 -9.05
C ASP A 36 -19.69 15.61 -9.37
N GLY A 37 -18.70 14.90 -9.91
CA GLY A 37 -17.40 15.47 -10.26
C GLY A 37 -16.47 15.72 -9.06
N THR A 38 -16.90 15.33 -7.85
CA THR A 38 -16.13 15.51 -6.61
C THR A 38 -15.24 14.31 -6.35
N THR A 39 -14.01 14.53 -5.85
CA THR A 39 -13.08 13.44 -5.52
C THR A 39 -13.69 12.49 -4.49
N HIS A 40 -13.77 11.19 -4.84
CA HIS A 40 -14.33 10.18 -3.95
C HIS A 40 -13.37 9.88 -2.79
N LYS A 41 -13.71 10.36 -1.59
CA LYS A 41 -13.03 9.99 -0.33
C LYS A 41 -13.92 9.03 0.44
N CYS A 42 -13.57 7.74 0.42
CA CYS A 42 -14.36 6.70 1.07
C CYS A 42 -14.06 6.63 2.59
N ASP A 43 -15.03 6.97 3.43
CA ASP A 43 -14.88 6.91 4.90
C ASP A 43 -14.71 5.48 5.43
N GLU A 44 -15.41 4.52 4.83
CA GLU A 44 -15.30 3.09 5.21
C GLU A 44 -13.89 2.55 4.93
N MET A 45 -13.26 3.00 3.85
CA MET A 45 -11.86 2.68 3.54
C MET A 45 -10.93 3.25 4.61
N VAL A 46 -11.16 4.50 5.02
CA VAL A 46 -10.37 5.16 6.07
C VAL A 46 -10.51 4.41 7.40
N ASN A 47 -11.73 3.99 7.75
CA ASN A 47 -11.98 3.22 8.97
C ASN A 47 -11.35 1.82 8.92
N SER A 48 -11.46 1.12 7.79
CA SER A 48 -10.80 -0.18 7.58
C SER A 48 -9.27 -0.08 7.71
N ARG A 49 -8.69 1.06 7.32
CA ARG A 49 -7.26 1.31 7.51
C ARG A 49 -6.89 1.63 8.96
N LYS A 50 -7.80 2.22 9.73
CA LYS A 50 -7.59 2.51 11.15
C LYS A 50 -7.73 1.27 12.02
N SER A 51 -8.48 0.26 11.60
CA SER A 51 -8.65 -1.01 12.33
C SER A 51 -7.44 -1.93 12.29
N TYR A 52 -6.41 -1.64 11.48
CA TYR A 52 -5.17 -2.39 11.57
C TYR A 52 -4.54 -2.18 12.94
N ARG A 53 -4.10 -3.29 13.55
CA ARG A 53 -3.40 -3.27 14.84
C ARG A 53 -2.18 -2.36 14.72
N LYS A 54 -2.20 -1.24 15.45
CA LYS A 54 -1.04 -0.38 15.61
C LYS A 54 -0.11 -1.10 16.57
N VAL A 55 0.95 -1.69 16.04
CA VAL A 55 2.03 -2.21 16.89
C VAL A 55 2.84 -1.00 17.31
N GLU A 56 2.75 -0.62 18.58
CA GLU A 56 3.63 0.41 19.14
C GLU A 56 5.04 -0.19 19.33
N VAL A 57 6.08 0.61 19.13
CA VAL A 57 7.48 0.18 19.21
C VAL A 57 7.82 -0.43 20.59
N ASN A 58 7.04 -0.06 21.62
CA ASN A 58 7.20 -0.53 23.00
C ASN A 58 6.47 -1.85 23.30
N GLU A 59 5.67 -2.41 22.39
CA GLU A 59 5.02 -3.72 22.58
C GLU A 59 5.98 -4.91 22.38
N ILE A 60 7.18 -4.66 21.86
CA ILE A 60 8.17 -5.72 21.65
C ILE A 60 8.99 -5.86 22.94
N ASP A 61 8.83 -6.99 23.61
CA ASP A 61 9.55 -7.32 24.84
C ASP A 61 11.08 -7.25 24.61
N PRO A 62 11.85 -6.50 25.42
CA PRO A 62 13.29 -6.38 25.28
C PRO A 62 14.04 -7.72 25.34
N GLU A 63 13.47 -8.76 25.94
CA GLU A 63 14.04 -10.11 25.90
C GLU A 63 13.99 -10.71 24.49
N LEU A 64 12.88 -10.52 23.77
CA LEU A 64 12.68 -11.03 22.42
C LEU A 64 13.63 -10.36 21.42
N LEU A 65 13.86 -9.04 21.58
CA LEU A 65 14.85 -8.31 20.77
C LEU A 65 16.25 -8.89 20.91
N LYS A 66 16.69 -9.18 22.14
CA LYS A 66 18.02 -9.78 22.40
C LYS A 66 18.17 -11.13 21.71
N GLN A 67 17.13 -11.96 21.73
CA GLN A 67 17.14 -13.25 21.04
C GLN A 67 17.25 -13.07 19.51
N TYR A 68 16.52 -12.10 18.93
CA TYR A 68 16.64 -11.78 17.51
C TYR A 68 18.03 -11.26 17.15
N GLU A 69 18.61 -10.36 17.95
CA GLU A 69 19.96 -9.83 17.74
C GLU A 69 21.02 -10.93 17.77
N GLN A 70 20.97 -11.82 18.77
CA GLN A 70 21.89 -12.96 18.87
C GLN A 70 21.75 -13.88 17.66
N ALA A 71 20.53 -14.23 17.25
CA ALA A 71 20.30 -15.08 16.09
C ALA A 71 20.78 -14.46 14.77
N ILE A 72 20.71 -13.13 14.64
CA ILE A 72 21.22 -12.38 13.48
C ILE A 72 22.76 -12.40 13.48
N ASN A 73 23.38 -12.14 14.62
CA ASN A 73 24.84 -12.13 14.76
C ASN A 73 25.45 -13.51 14.53
N ASP A 74 24.82 -14.57 15.04
CA ASP A 74 25.25 -15.95 14.82
C ASP A 74 25.16 -16.35 13.34
N LYS A 75 24.12 -15.90 12.62
CA LYS A 75 23.97 -16.13 11.19
C LYS A 75 24.98 -15.33 10.37
N ALA A 76 25.25 -14.09 10.73
CA ALA A 76 26.24 -13.25 10.08
C ALA A 76 27.68 -13.81 10.27
N ALA A 77 27.97 -14.38 11.44
CA ALA A 77 29.24 -15.07 11.70
C ALA A 77 29.41 -16.35 10.87
N LYS A 78 28.33 -17.11 10.67
CA LYS A 78 28.35 -18.35 9.87
C LYS A 78 28.36 -18.10 8.35
N HIS A 79 27.75 -17.01 7.89
CA HIS A 79 27.66 -16.64 6.48
C HIS A 79 28.09 -15.19 6.29
N PRO A 80 29.40 -14.90 6.28
CA PRO A 80 29.88 -13.56 6.03
C PRO A 80 29.43 -13.10 4.63
N PRO A 81 28.93 -11.85 4.47
CA PRO A 81 28.52 -11.35 3.18
C PRO A 81 29.73 -11.35 2.24
N LYS A 82 29.61 -12.06 1.09
CA LYS A 82 30.66 -12.04 0.07
C LYS A 82 30.89 -10.61 -0.39
N LYS A 83 32.08 -10.06 -0.13
CA LYS A 83 32.52 -8.79 -0.72
C LYS A 83 32.40 -8.92 -2.24
N LYS A 84 31.53 -8.11 -2.85
CA LYS A 84 31.58 -7.89 -4.30
C LYS A 84 32.82 -7.06 -4.57
N SER A 85 33.83 -7.64 -5.22
CA SER A 85 34.91 -6.84 -5.81
C SER A 85 34.32 -6.09 -6.99
N PHE A 86 34.47 -4.76 -6.97
CA PHE A 86 34.15 -3.90 -8.10
C PHE A 86 35.22 -4.05 -9.17
#